data_AF-A0A7R9DLC9-F1
#
_entry.id   AF-A0A7R9DLC9-F1
#
_cell.length_a   1.000
_cell.length_b   1.000
_cell.length_c   1.000
_cell.angle_alpha   90.00
_cell.angle_beta   90.00
_cell.angle_gamma   90.00
#
_symmetry.space_group_name_H-M   'P 1'
#
loop_
_entity.id
_entity.type
_entity.pdbx_description
1 polymer ?
#
loop_
_entity_poly.entity_id
_entity_poly.type
_entity_poly.pdbx_seq_one_letter_code
_entity_poly.pdbx_strand_id
1 'polypeptide(L)'
;MASAAGLDCKVDPTLVTALRNQKNEIEEDEHLLACLLMVFVAVSIPKLARNETSFYRASLEGHANNIHCMASAVNNIFGAMFTICNQGDIEDRMKEFLAVR
;
A
#
# COMPACT_ATOMS: atom_id res chain seq x y z
N MET A 1 17.83 -11.18 3.78
CA MET A 1 18.97 -11.68 2.96
C MET A 1 18.71 -11.51 1.46
N ALA A 2 17.55 -11.92 0.93
CA ALA A 2 17.23 -11.72 -0.50
C ALA A 2 17.22 -10.24 -0.95
N SER A 3 16.56 -9.34 -0.19
CA SER A 3 16.50 -7.91 -0.52
C SER A 3 17.87 -7.22 -0.60
N ALA A 4 18.83 -7.64 0.24
CA ALA A 4 20.20 -7.10 0.22
C ALA A 4 20.99 -7.53 -1.04
N ALA A 5 20.56 -8.60 -1.71
CA ALA A 5 21.11 -9.04 -2.99
C ALA A 5 20.38 -8.41 -4.20
N GLY A 6 19.48 -7.45 -3.97
CA GLY A 6 18.65 -6.84 -5.03
C GLY A 6 17.57 -7.77 -5.57
N LEU A 7 17.23 -8.84 -4.85
CA LEU A 7 16.17 -9.76 -5.25
C LEU A 7 14.82 -9.24 -4.76
N ASP A 8 13.82 -9.29 -5.64
CA ASP A 8 12.44 -8.95 -5.32
C ASP A 8 11.90 -9.84 -4.21
N CYS A 9 11.26 -9.20 -3.23
CA CYS A 9 10.63 -9.86 -2.09
C CYS A 9 9.13 -9.59 -2.14
N LYS A 10 8.29 -10.61 -1.89
CA LYS A 10 6.83 -10.43 -1.81
C LYS A 10 6.42 -9.38 -0.75
N VAL A 11 7.20 -9.29 0.32
CA VAL A 11 7.08 -8.27 1.36
C VAL A 11 8.47 -7.71 1.59
N ASP A 12 8.62 -6.38 1.54
CA ASP A 12 9.90 -5.73 1.79
C ASP A 12 10.26 -5.78 3.29
N PRO A 13 11.32 -6.51 3.68
CA PRO A 13 11.72 -6.61 5.09
C PRO A 13 12.25 -5.28 5.65
N THR A 14 12.75 -4.38 4.80
CA THR A 14 13.24 -3.05 5.20
C THR A 14 12.06 -2.17 5.59
N LEU A 15 11.00 -2.17 4.77
CA LEU A 15 9.77 -1.45 5.06
C LEU A 15 9.08 -1.98 6.32
N VAL A 16 9.00 -3.31 6.49
CA VAL A 16 8.46 -3.93 7.72
C VAL A 16 9.23 -3.46 8.95
N THR A 17 10.56 -3.44 8.88
CA THR A 17 11.41 -3.01 9.99
C THR A 17 11.20 -1.52 10.30
N ALA A 18 11.15 -0.68 9.27
CA ALA A 18 10.93 0.76 9.42
C ALA A 18 9.56 1.08 10.06
N LEU A 19 8.50 0.41 9.60
CA LEU A 19 7.14 0.60 10.13
C LEU A 19 7.01 0.08 11.58
N ARG A 20 7.65 -1.05 11.91
CA ARG A 20 7.70 -1.54 13.30
C ARG A 20 8.35 -0.53 14.25
N ASN A 21 9.40 0.16 13.80
CA ASN A 21 10.09 1.17 14.61
C ASN A 21 9.29 2.47 14.78
N GLN A 22 8.25 2.69 13.97
CA GLN A 22 7.31 3.81 14.11
C GLN A 22 6.12 3.49 15.01
N LYS A 23 6.02 2.27 15.54
CA LYS A 23 4.96 1.85 16.45
C LYS A 23 5.01 2.67 17.74
N ASN A 24 3.93 3.39 18.06
CA ASN A 24 3.70 3.97 19.38
C ASN A 24 3.05 2.92 20.30
N GLU A 25 3.27 3.01 21.61
CA GLU A 25 2.80 2.04 22.62
C GLU A 25 1.26 1.94 22.78
N ILE A 26 0.48 2.66 21.97
CA ILE A 26 -0.99 2.64 22.02
C ILE A 26 -1.45 1.43 21.19
N GLU A 27 -1.55 0.28 21.84
CA GLU A 27 -1.48 -1.04 21.21
C GLU A 27 -2.82 -1.66 20.76
N GLU A 28 -3.93 -0.93 20.84
CA GLU A 28 -5.23 -1.45 20.41
C GLU A 28 -5.57 -1.02 18.97
N ASP A 29 -5.98 -2.00 18.16
CA ASP A 29 -6.58 -1.84 16.83
C ASP A 29 -5.67 -1.46 15.64
N GLU A 30 -4.36 -1.75 15.65
CA GLU A 30 -3.48 -1.53 14.48
C GLU A 30 -3.97 -2.20 13.19
N HIS A 31 -4.50 -3.41 13.31
CA HIS A 31 -5.05 -4.13 12.15
C HIS A 31 -6.30 -3.43 11.61
N LEU A 32 -7.20 -3.00 12.50
CA LEU A 32 -8.39 -2.24 12.10
C LEU A 32 -7.99 -0.92 11.45
N LEU A 33 -6.98 -0.22 11.99
CA LEU A 33 -6.46 1.00 11.40
C LEU A 33 -5.87 0.76 10.00
N ALA A 34 -5.14 -0.33 9.79
CA ALA A 34 -4.64 -0.73 8.48
C ALA A 34 -5.79 -1.00 7.49
N CYS A 35 -6.83 -1.71 7.93
CA CYS A 35 -8.04 -1.95 7.14
C CYS A 35 -8.77 -0.65 6.77
N LEU A 36 -8.97 0.26 7.74
CA LEU A 36 -9.62 1.54 7.52
C LEU A 36 -8.79 2.45 6.59
N LEU A 37 -7.46 2.45 6.72
CA LEU A 37 -6.58 3.16 5.80
C LEU A 37 -6.70 2.61 4.38
N MET A 38 -6.76 1.28 4.22
CA MET A 38 -6.95 0.62 2.94
C MET A 38 -8.29 1.03 2.28
N VAL A 39 -9.39 1.00 3.04
CA VAL A 39 -10.70 1.47 2.57
C VAL A 39 -10.65 2.95 2.20
N PHE A 40 -10.03 3.79 3.03
CA PHE A 40 -9.89 5.23 2.79
C PHE A 40 -9.16 5.53 1.47
N VAL A 41 -8.07 4.80 1.19
CA VAL A 41 -7.34 4.92 -0.08
C VAL A 41 -8.24 4.49 -1.24
N ALA A 42 -8.90 3.32 -1.15
CA ALA A 42 -9.76 2.80 -2.22
C ALA A 42 -10.87 3.79 -2.61
N VAL A 43 -11.64 4.29 -1.63
CA VAL A 43 -12.74 5.25 -1.89
C VAL A 43 -12.26 6.64 -2.31
N SER A 44 -10.97 6.94 -2.13
CA SER A 44 -10.39 8.22 -2.54
C SER A 44 -9.84 8.21 -3.97
N ILE A 45 -9.56 7.05 -4.55
CA ILE A 45 -9.03 6.93 -5.93
C ILE A 45 -9.91 7.65 -6.96
N PRO A 46 -11.26 7.54 -6.95
CA PRO A 46 -12.10 8.23 -7.92
C PRO A 46 -11.93 9.76 -7.94
N LYS A 47 -11.48 10.37 -6.84
CA LYS A 47 -11.20 11.81 -6.79
C LYS A 47 -10.07 12.21 -7.75
N LEU A 48 -9.13 11.31 -8.03
CA LEU A 48 -8.00 11.55 -8.95
C LEU A 48 -8.46 11.77 -10.39
N ALA A 49 -9.61 11.24 -10.79
CA ALA A 49 -10.16 11.42 -12.13
C ALA A 49 -10.52 12.88 -12.44
N ARG A 50 -10.70 13.72 -11.40
CA ARG A 50 -10.98 15.15 -11.56
C ARG A 50 -9.73 16.01 -11.74
N ASN A 51 -8.55 15.44 -11.57
CA ASN A 51 -7.29 16.17 -11.68
C ASN A 51 -6.73 16.02 -13.09
N GLU A 52 -6.55 17.12 -13.81
CA GLU A 52 -6.02 17.14 -15.19
C GLU A 52 -4.62 16.52 -15.30
N THR A 53 -3.83 16.58 -14.22
CA THR A 53 -2.49 15.97 -14.17
C THR A 53 -2.52 14.43 -14.02
N SER A 54 -3.69 13.85 -13.76
CA SER A 54 -3.93 12.40 -13.74
C SER A 54 -4.17 11.81 -15.13
N PHE A 55 -4.01 12.59 -16.20
CA PHE A 55 -4.06 12.04 -17.55
C PHE A 55 -2.83 11.17 -17.84
N TYR A 56 -3.06 9.96 -18.36
CA TYR A 56 -1.98 9.05 -18.73
C TYR A 56 -1.22 9.56 -19.96
N ARG A 57 0.10 9.63 -19.85
CA ARG A 57 1.01 10.05 -20.91
C ARG A 57 1.87 8.86 -21.32
N ALA A 58 1.70 8.41 -22.56
CA ALA A 58 2.48 7.31 -23.12
C ALA A 58 4.00 7.58 -23.09
N SER A 59 4.42 8.83 -23.27
CA SER A 59 5.84 9.21 -23.20
C SER A 59 6.47 9.04 -21.82
N LEU A 60 5.67 8.97 -20.76
CA LEU A 60 6.10 8.71 -19.39
C LEU A 60 5.79 7.28 -18.94
N GLU A 61 5.07 6.51 -19.76
CA GLU A 61 4.41 5.26 -19.37
C GLU A 61 3.61 5.39 -18.06
N GLY A 62 3.06 6.58 -17.81
CA GLY A 62 2.53 6.94 -16.50
C GLY A 62 1.74 8.25 -16.49
N HIS A 63 1.71 8.92 -15.34
CA HIS A 63 0.91 10.11 -15.08
C HIS A 63 1.80 11.25 -14.60
N ALA A 64 1.49 12.49 -14.98
CA ALA A 64 2.33 13.64 -14.64
C ALA A 64 2.39 13.94 -13.12
N ASN A 65 1.39 13.49 -12.37
CA ASN A 65 1.31 13.60 -10.91
C ASN A 65 1.72 12.31 -10.17
N ASN A 66 2.38 11.38 -10.85
CA ASN A 66 2.90 10.14 -10.26
C ASN A 66 1.85 9.19 -9.65
N ILE A 67 0.56 9.30 -9.98
CA ILE A 67 -0.46 8.37 -9.44
C ILE A 67 -0.25 6.91 -9.87
N HIS A 68 0.57 6.65 -10.91
CA HIS A 68 1.01 5.28 -11.26
C HIS A 68 1.84 4.63 -10.14
N CYS A 69 2.56 5.43 -9.34
CA CYS A 69 3.30 4.94 -8.18
C CYS A 69 2.39 4.46 -7.05
N MET A 70 1.10 4.82 -7.06
CA MET A 70 0.15 4.33 -6.05
C MET A 70 0.02 2.81 -6.06
N ALA A 71 0.13 2.16 -7.23
CA ALA A 71 0.10 0.70 -7.30
C ALA A 71 1.21 0.07 -6.44
N SER A 72 2.43 0.60 -6.59
CA SER A 72 3.59 0.17 -5.80
C SER A 72 3.45 0.52 -4.32
N ALA A 73 2.92 1.70 -4.00
CA ALA A 73 2.70 2.13 -2.61
C ALA A 73 1.66 1.25 -1.90
N VAL A 74 0.51 1.01 -2.53
CA VAL A 74 -0.58 0.16 -1.99
C VAL A 74 -0.06 -1.25 -1.71
N ASN A 75 0.59 -1.88 -2.69
CA ASN A 75 1.10 -3.25 -2.54
C ASN A 75 2.14 -3.39 -1.41
N ASN A 76 3.10 -2.46 -1.34
CA ASN A 76 4.18 -2.56 -0.37
C ASN A 76 3.77 -2.12 1.04
N ILE A 77 3.03 -1.01 1.17
CA ILE A 77 2.60 -0.49 2.47
C ILE A 77 1.63 -1.48 3.14
N PHE A 78 0.56 -1.91 2.45
CA PHE A 78 -0.38 -2.84 3.05
C PHE A 78 0.21 -4.24 3.22
N GLY A 79 1.06 -4.69 2.29
CA GLY A 79 1.84 -5.92 2.45
C GLY A 79 2.68 -5.90 3.73
N ALA A 80 3.36 -4.79 4.03
CA ALA A 80 4.15 -4.63 5.24
C ALA A 80 3.27 -4.51 6.50
N MET A 81 2.23 -3.64 6.48
CA MET A 81 1.34 -3.43 7.64
C MET A 81 0.62 -4.72 8.05
N PHE A 82 0.01 -5.44 7.10
CA PHE A 82 -0.68 -6.69 7.42
C PHE A 82 0.29 -7.83 7.81
N THR A 83 1.54 -7.80 7.33
CA THR A 83 2.61 -8.68 7.84
C THR A 83 2.96 -8.37 9.30
N ILE A 84 2.95 -7.10 9.69
CA ILE A 84 3.20 -6.69 11.08
C ILE A 84 2.06 -7.13 11.99
N CYS A 85 0.80 -6.98 11.55
CA CYS A 85 -0.39 -7.42 12.30
C CYS A 85 -0.49 -8.95 12.43
N ASN A 86 0.23 -9.71 11.58
CA ASN A 86 0.37 -11.16 11.65
C ASN A 86 -0.96 -11.95 11.67
N GLN A 87 -1.96 -11.49 10.91
CA GLN A 87 -3.26 -12.17 10.81
C GLN A 87 -3.37 -13.15 9.62
N GLY A 88 -2.40 -13.11 8.69
CA GLY A 88 -2.35 -14.04 7.55
C GLY A 88 -3.37 -13.78 6.45
N ASP A 89 -4.04 -12.62 6.45
CA ASP A 89 -5.18 -12.29 5.60
C ASP A 89 -4.82 -11.29 4.46
N ILE A 90 -3.53 -11.09 4.18
CA ILE A 90 -3.04 -10.11 3.19
C ILE A 90 -3.75 -10.26 1.84
N GLU A 91 -3.87 -11.48 1.33
CA GLU A 91 -4.51 -11.73 0.03
C GLU A 91 -5.98 -11.33 0.03
N ASP A 92 -6.71 -11.64 1.11
CA ASP A 92 -8.13 -11.32 1.23
C ASP A 92 -8.35 -9.81 1.37
N ARG A 93 -7.51 -9.13 2.15
CA ARG A 93 -7.51 -7.67 2.26
C ARG A 93 -7.21 -6.98 0.93
N MET A 94 -6.24 -7.49 0.17
CA MET A 94 -5.92 -6.94 -1.16
C MET A 94 -7.03 -7.20 -2.18
N LYS A 95 -7.73 -8.33 -2.12
CA LYS A 95 -8.94 -8.58 -2.92
C LYS A 95 -10.06 -7.61 -2.55
N GLU A 96 -10.24 -7.36 -1.26
CA GLU A 96 -11.21 -6.38 -0.76
C GLU A 96 -10.89 -4.97 -1.30
N PHE A 97 -9.63 -4.53 -1.24
CA PHE A 97 -9.21 -3.24 -1.82
C PHE A 97 -9.61 -3.07 -3.29
N LEU A 98 -9.46 -4.13 -4.11
CA LEU A 98 -9.85 -4.11 -5.52
C LEU A 98 -11.37 -4.16 -5.73
N ALA A 99 -12.11 -4.73 -4.78
CA ALA A 99 -13.56 -4.87 -4.84
C ALA A 99 -14.31 -3.63 -4.33
N VAL A 100 -13.67 -2.83 -3.47
CA VAL A 100 -14.22 -1.56 -2.98
C VAL A 100 -14.36 -0.60 -4.16
N ARG A 101 -15.62 -0.33 -4.53
CA ARG A 101 -16.03 0.60 -5.59
C ARG A 101 -16.67 1.85 -5.01
#